data_AF-A0A521I9V1-F1
#
_entry.id   AF-A0A521I9V1-F1
#
_cell.length_a   1.000
_cell.length_b   1.000
_cell.length_c   1.000
_cell.angle_alpha   90.00
_cell.angle_beta   90.00
_cell.angle_gamma   90.00
#
_symmetry.space_group_name_H-M   'P 1'
#
loop_
_entity.id
_entity.type
_entity.pdbx_description
1 polymer ?
#
loop_
_entity_poly.entity_id
_entity_poly.type
_entity_poly.pdbx_seq_one_letter_code
_entity_poly.pdbx_strand_id
1 'polypeptide(L)'
;MPLPLSQILEGRRKPTCIRQKQTVREALQVMLGNSYNQMPVVDDNGQLKGMLSFRTIMRTYFHTGGKVDLLGLRVNDCQEPAPTLTPQDDLLEALNLLRDRQTYGIVIVENNVPVGILTHSDMTAFFRATSELQILVENIELMLREYIETVFPDEASRIQAIMVSLGADRHDATRPARSYEYLGFMDELKLITDDDNWEKFQGALEPKDLFWNLMNEVRVTRNQLAHFRGRPDTVQYDGVRTAIDWLETRPKLVMPEVVESQQDTLTKQVGQEKATNN
;
A
#
# COMPACT_ATOMS: atom_id res chain seq x y z
N MET A 1 -7.97 13.77 -2.79
CA MET A 1 -7.61 14.87 -1.88
C MET A 1 -6.17 15.24 -2.21
N PRO A 2 -5.84 16.52 -2.39
CA PRO A 2 -4.46 16.89 -2.67
C PRO A 2 -3.56 16.55 -1.49
N LEU A 3 -2.37 16.03 -1.76
CA LEU A 3 -1.38 15.64 -0.75
C LEU A 3 -0.20 16.61 -0.82
N PRO A 4 -0.12 17.62 0.06
CA PRO A 4 0.91 18.65 -0.03
C PRO A 4 2.29 18.09 0.32
N LEU A 5 3.32 18.58 -0.37
CA LEU A 5 4.70 18.13 -0.19
C LEU A 5 5.23 18.34 1.24
N SER A 6 4.71 19.32 1.98
CA SER A 6 5.01 19.54 3.40
C SER A 6 4.84 18.29 4.26
N GLN A 7 3.82 17.46 4.00
CA GLN A 7 3.61 16.19 4.74
C GLN A 7 4.66 15.13 4.42
N ILE A 8 5.27 15.19 3.24
CA ILE A 8 6.33 14.25 2.84
C ILE A 8 7.68 14.69 3.43
N LEU A 9 7.88 16.00 3.54
CA LEU A 9 9.09 16.62 4.09
C LEU A 9 9.13 16.66 5.61
N GLU A 10 8.02 16.37 6.29
CA GLU A 10 7.96 16.37 7.75
C GLU A 10 9.02 15.44 8.37
N GLY A 11 9.76 15.96 9.35
CA GLY A 11 10.86 15.25 10.01
C GLY A 11 12.13 15.08 9.17
N ARG A 12 12.17 15.57 7.92
CA ARG A 12 13.37 15.50 7.08
C ARG A 12 14.35 16.64 7.38
N ARG A 13 15.63 16.35 7.16
CA ARG A 13 16.70 17.35 7.26
C ARG A 13 16.70 18.25 6.03
N LYS A 14 17.16 19.49 6.21
CA LYS A 14 17.41 20.41 5.09
C LYS A 14 18.40 19.79 4.11
N PRO A 15 18.26 20.06 2.80
CA PRO A 15 19.15 19.51 1.80
C PRO A 15 20.56 20.09 1.97
N THR A 16 21.57 19.22 1.88
CA THR A 16 22.96 19.67 1.79
C THR A 16 23.16 20.40 0.47
N CYS A 17 23.52 21.67 0.54
CA CYS A 17 23.73 22.53 -0.63
C CYS A 17 25.23 22.77 -0.86
N ILE A 18 25.60 23.09 -2.11
CA ILE A 18 26.95 23.49 -2.49
C ILE A 18 26.94 24.94 -3.00
N ARG A 19 27.99 25.72 -2.74
CA ARG A 19 28.08 27.10 -3.23
C ARG A 19 28.53 27.12 -4.69
N GLN A 20 27.94 28.01 -5.47
CA GLN A 20 28.23 28.15 -6.92
C GLN A 20 29.71 28.41 -7.26
N LYS A 21 30.48 29.00 -6.33
CA LYS A 21 31.91 29.34 -6.51
C LYS A 21 32.87 28.23 -6.04
N GLN A 22 32.38 27.22 -5.33
CA GLN A 22 33.19 26.07 -4.95
C GLN A 22 33.54 25.25 -6.18
N THR A 23 34.54 24.40 -6.03
CA THR A 23 35.06 23.53 -7.09
C THR A 23 34.22 22.26 -7.24
N VAL A 24 34.28 21.65 -8.42
CA VAL A 24 33.70 20.33 -8.68
C VAL A 24 34.34 19.28 -7.75
N ARG A 25 35.63 19.40 -7.42
CA ARG A 25 36.30 18.52 -6.43
C ARG A 25 35.61 18.56 -5.08
N GLU A 26 35.37 19.75 -4.54
CA GLU A 26 34.69 19.90 -3.24
C GLU A 26 33.27 19.34 -3.30
N ALA A 27 32.55 19.59 -4.38
CA ALA A 27 31.22 19.04 -4.57
C ALA A 27 31.23 17.50 -4.60
N LEU A 28 32.15 16.89 -5.36
CA LEU A 28 32.31 15.44 -5.43
C LEU A 28 32.67 14.83 -4.07
N GLN A 29 33.50 15.50 -3.25
CA GLN A 29 33.79 15.05 -1.89
C GLN A 29 32.52 14.99 -1.02
N VAL A 30 31.67 16.01 -1.09
CA VAL A 30 30.40 16.01 -0.35
C VAL A 30 29.46 14.93 -0.88
N MET A 31 29.35 14.80 -2.21
CA MET A 31 28.49 13.80 -2.86
C MET A 31 28.91 12.37 -2.49
N LEU A 32 30.20 12.04 -2.59
CA LEU A 32 30.72 10.71 -2.25
C LEU A 32 30.59 10.42 -0.75
N GLY A 33 30.94 11.40 0.11
CA GLY A 33 30.89 11.24 1.56
C GLY A 33 29.48 11.02 2.12
N ASN A 34 28.45 11.43 1.39
CA ASN A 34 27.05 11.30 1.81
C ASN A 34 26.20 10.42 0.88
N SER A 35 26.81 9.77 -0.12
CA SER A 35 26.11 8.97 -1.15
C SER A 35 25.00 9.74 -1.89
N TYR A 36 25.27 11.01 -2.24
CA TYR A 36 24.36 11.84 -3.03
C TYR A 36 24.73 11.82 -4.51
N ASN A 37 23.72 11.79 -5.38
CA ASN A 37 23.88 11.84 -6.84
C ASN A 37 23.67 13.25 -7.43
N GLN A 38 23.08 14.15 -6.63
CA GLN A 38 22.86 15.55 -6.97
C GLN A 38 22.80 16.41 -5.72
N MET A 39 23.00 17.72 -5.91
CA MET A 39 22.92 18.72 -4.84
C MET A 39 22.36 20.05 -5.38
N PRO A 40 21.54 20.78 -4.60
CA PRO A 40 21.19 22.15 -4.91
C PRO A 40 22.42 23.06 -4.88
N VAL A 41 22.54 23.93 -5.88
CA VAL A 41 23.58 24.95 -5.95
C VAL A 41 23.01 26.27 -5.47
N VAL A 42 23.67 26.92 -4.52
CA VAL A 42 23.23 28.19 -3.94
C VAL A 42 24.28 29.29 -4.06
N ASP A 43 23.85 30.54 -3.98
CA ASP A 43 24.76 31.68 -3.86
C ASP A 43 25.22 31.92 -2.41
N ASP A 44 25.91 33.03 -2.18
CA ASP A 44 26.45 33.42 -0.88
C ASP A 44 25.33 33.71 0.16
N ASN A 45 24.13 34.05 -0.31
CA ASN A 45 22.94 34.31 0.51
C ASN A 45 22.06 33.05 0.73
N GLY A 46 22.48 31.89 0.20
CA GLY A 46 21.70 30.64 0.29
C GLY A 46 20.54 30.54 -0.69
N GLN A 47 20.47 31.45 -1.67
CA GLN A 47 19.44 31.44 -2.70
C GLN A 47 19.77 30.41 -3.77
N LEU A 48 18.78 29.63 -4.20
CA LEU A 48 18.95 28.61 -5.23
C LEU A 48 19.37 29.24 -6.56
N LYS A 49 20.38 28.66 -7.20
CA LYS A 49 20.91 29.04 -8.52
C LYS A 49 20.85 27.92 -9.55
N GLY A 50 20.75 26.67 -9.11
CA GLY A 50 20.68 25.52 -10.00
C GLY A 50 20.85 24.21 -9.25
N MET A 51 21.14 23.16 -9.99
CA MET A 51 21.43 21.82 -9.49
C MET A 51 22.71 21.30 -10.12
N LEU A 52 23.54 20.65 -9.31
CA LEU A 52 24.71 19.90 -9.77
C LEU A 52 24.40 18.42 -9.63
N SER A 53 24.77 17.60 -10.61
CA SER A 53 24.63 16.15 -10.53
C SER A 53 25.83 15.44 -11.17
N PHE A 54 26.00 14.14 -10.91
CA PHE A 54 26.99 13.35 -11.64
C PHE A 54 26.78 13.43 -13.15
N ARG A 55 25.52 13.52 -13.61
CA ARG A 55 25.20 13.68 -15.04
C ARG A 55 25.76 14.98 -15.61
N THR A 56 25.58 16.11 -14.93
CA THR A 56 26.06 17.39 -15.45
C THR A 56 27.59 17.45 -15.47
N ILE A 57 28.24 16.95 -14.42
CA ILE A 57 29.70 16.81 -14.34
C ILE A 57 30.22 15.94 -15.50
N MET A 58 29.63 14.76 -15.72
CA MET A 58 30.05 13.85 -16.79
C MET A 58 29.76 14.39 -18.19
N ARG A 59 28.64 15.12 -18.38
CA ARG A 59 28.37 15.82 -19.64
C ARG A 59 29.43 16.87 -19.91
N THR A 60 29.81 17.68 -18.92
CA THR A 60 30.87 18.68 -19.10
C THR A 60 32.20 18.02 -19.45
N TYR A 61 32.57 16.95 -18.74
CA TYR A 61 33.79 16.18 -19.05
C TYR A 61 33.79 15.64 -20.49
N PHE A 62 32.69 15.04 -20.93
CA PHE A 62 32.55 14.48 -22.27
C PHE A 62 32.68 15.57 -23.35
N HIS A 63 31.97 16.69 -23.22
CA HIS A 63 31.97 17.74 -24.24
C HIS A 63 33.26 18.57 -24.25
N THR A 64 34.01 18.62 -23.15
CA THR A 64 35.35 19.22 -23.12
C THR A 64 36.44 18.26 -23.63
N GLY A 65 36.11 16.99 -23.87
CA GLY A 65 37.06 15.97 -24.33
C GLY A 65 38.23 15.76 -23.37
N GLY A 66 38.02 15.98 -22.07
CA GLY A 66 39.07 15.88 -21.05
C GLY A 66 40.17 16.95 -21.13
N LYS A 67 39.99 18.00 -21.96
CA LYS A 67 40.98 19.07 -22.16
C LYS A 67 40.98 20.13 -21.06
N VAL A 68 40.01 20.08 -20.17
CA VAL A 68 39.81 21.03 -19.07
C VAL A 68 39.99 20.27 -17.76
N ASP A 69 40.65 20.90 -16.77
CA ASP A 69 40.70 20.36 -15.42
C ASP A 69 39.30 20.39 -14.79
N LEU A 70 38.56 19.30 -14.99
CA LEU A 70 37.19 19.14 -14.50
C LEU A 70 37.09 19.36 -13.00
N LEU A 71 38.07 18.90 -12.22
CA LEU A 71 38.02 18.97 -10.77
C LEU A 71 38.28 20.39 -10.26
N GLY A 72 39.02 21.20 -11.02
CA GLY A 72 39.29 22.61 -10.75
C GLY A 72 38.18 23.56 -11.20
N LEU A 73 37.25 23.12 -12.04
CA LEU A 73 36.10 23.94 -12.47
C LEU A 73 35.23 24.35 -11.28
N ARG A 74 34.56 25.49 -11.41
CA ARG A 74 33.55 25.90 -10.43
C ARG A 74 32.25 25.15 -10.67
N VAL A 75 31.47 24.99 -9.61
CA VAL A 75 30.17 24.32 -9.67
C VAL A 75 29.25 24.99 -10.68
N ASN A 76 29.24 26.33 -10.78
CA ASN A 76 28.41 27.04 -11.74
C ASN A 76 28.78 26.78 -13.21
N ASP A 77 30.00 26.29 -13.49
CA ASP A 77 30.42 25.88 -14.84
C ASP A 77 29.83 24.51 -15.24
N CYS A 78 29.29 23.76 -14.28
CA CYS A 78 28.79 22.39 -14.46
C CYS A 78 27.36 22.19 -13.94
N GLN A 79 26.64 23.26 -13.61
CA GLN A 79 25.26 23.16 -13.11
C GLN A 79 24.23 23.23 -14.24
N GLU A 80 22.98 22.93 -13.89
CA GLU A 80 21.81 23.16 -14.74
C GLU A 80 20.67 23.79 -13.95
N PRO A 81 19.61 24.30 -14.61
CA PRO A 81 18.41 24.75 -13.90
C PRO A 81 17.82 23.65 -13.02
N ALA A 82 17.51 23.97 -11.77
CA ALA A 82 16.87 23.04 -10.85
C ALA A 82 15.34 23.03 -11.09
N PRO A 83 14.71 21.86 -11.26
CA PRO A 83 13.26 21.73 -11.10
C PRO A 83 12.88 22.09 -9.66
N THR A 84 11.86 22.93 -9.49
CA THR A 84 11.44 23.43 -8.17
C THR A 84 9.95 23.29 -7.95
N LEU A 85 9.59 23.07 -6.69
CA LEU A 85 8.23 23.10 -6.15
C LEU A 85 8.27 23.74 -4.76
N THR A 86 7.12 24.08 -4.21
CA THR A 86 6.92 24.60 -2.85
C THR A 86 6.35 23.53 -1.92
N PRO A 87 6.44 23.70 -0.59
CA PRO A 87 5.83 22.75 0.35
C PRO A 87 4.30 22.64 0.24
N GLN A 88 3.63 23.58 -0.44
CA GLN A 88 2.19 23.58 -0.63
C GLN A 88 1.75 22.93 -1.94
N ASP A 89 2.69 22.68 -2.85
CA ASP A 89 2.39 22.01 -4.12
C ASP A 89 1.98 20.56 -3.86
N ASP A 90 1.24 19.98 -4.80
CA ASP A 90 0.72 18.63 -4.69
C ASP A 90 1.79 17.58 -5.06
N LEU A 91 1.79 16.44 -4.37
CA LEU A 91 2.65 15.30 -4.68
C LEU A 91 2.58 14.89 -6.15
N LEU A 92 1.41 14.95 -6.79
CA LEU A 92 1.23 14.57 -8.18
C LEU A 92 2.06 15.45 -9.13
N GLU A 93 2.25 16.73 -8.80
CA GLU A 93 3.14 17.61 -9.55
C GLU A 93 4.59 17.14 -9.46
N ALA A 94 5.04 16.74 -8.27
CA ALA A 94 6.37 16.17 -8.08
C ALA A 94 6.54 14.85 -8.86
N LEU A 95 5.54 13.99 -8.88
CA LEU A 95 5.57 12.74 -9.66
C LEU A 95 5.62 13.00 -11.16
N ASN A 96 4.88 14.00 -11.65
CA ASN A 96 4.90 14.39 -13.05
C ASN A 96 6.27 14.92 -13.49
N LEU A 97 6.94 15.69 -12.63
CA LEU A 97 8.30 16.18 -12.87
C LEU A 97 9.33 15.04 -12.82
N LEU A 98 9.25 14.15 -11.82
CA LEU A 98 10.13 12.98 -11.71
C LEU A 98 9.90 11.96 -12.83
N ARG A 99 8.76 11.97 -13.54
CA ARG A 99 8.54 11.10 -14.71
C ARG A 99 9.49 11.41 -15.86
N ASP A 100 9.99 12.64 -15.96
CA ASP A 100 11.02 12.98 -16.93
C ASP A 100 12.32 12.25 -16.59
N ARG A 101 12.83 11.45 -17.52
CA ARG A 101 14.06 10.66 -17.37
C ARG A 101 15.30 11.53 -17.11
N GLN A 102 15.24 12.83 -17.37
CA GLN A 102 16.34 13.77 -17.09
C GLN A 102 16.25 14.43 -15.71
N THR A 103 15.15 14.21 -14.97
CA THR A 103 14.91 14.81 -13.65
C THR A 103 15.20 13.80 -12.54
N TYR A 104 16.36 13.95 -11.91
CA TYR A 104 16.82 13.03 -10.86
C TYR A 104 16.42 13.50 -9.44
N GLY A 105 16.04 14.76 -9.31
CA GLY A 105 15.54 15.35 -8.08
C GLY A 105 14.87 16.70 -8.31
N ILE A 106 13.96 17.05 -7.41
CA ILE A 106 13.22 18.31 -7.37
C ILE A 106 13.61 19.02 -6.08
N VAL A 107 14.03 20.27 -6.19
CA VAL A 107 14.39 21.08 -5.02
C VAL A 107 13.12 21.75 -4.50
N ILE A 108 12.79 21.50 -3.25
CA ILE A 108 11.66 22.17 -2.60
C ILE A 108 12.16 23.47 -2.01
N VAL A 109 11.49 24.58 -2.36
CA VAL A 109 11.92 25.92 -2.00
C VAL A 109 10.83 26.70 -1.26
N GLU A 110 11.26 27.53 -0.31
CA GLU A 110 10.44 28.61 0.26
C GLU A 110 11.19 29.92 0.03
N ASN A 111 10.56 30.90 -0.61
CA ASN A 111 11.21 32.18 -0.96
C ASN A 111 12.57 31.97 -1.67
N ASN A 112 12.64 30.99 -2.58
CA ASN A 112 13.83 30.59 -3.33
C ASN A 112 15.01 30.07 -2.48
N VAL A 113 14.77 29.74 -1.21
CA VAL A 113 15.71 29.04 -0.33
C VAL A 113 15.37 27.55 -0.32
N PRO A 114 16.34 26.64 -0.58
CA PRO A 114 16.11 25.20 -0.49
C PRO A 114 15.73 24.76 0.93
N VAL A 115 14.54 24.17 1.07
CA VAL A 115 14.05 23.59 2.32
C VAL A 115 13.97 22.06 2.27
N GLY A 116 13.96 21.47 1.07
CA GLY A 116 13.92 20.03 0.85
C GLY A 116 14.46 19.63 -0.51
N ILE A 117 14.67 18.34 -0.71
CA ILE A 117 14.87 17.73 -2.01
C ILE A 117 14.03 16.45 -2.08
N LEU A 118 13.36 16.23 -3.20
CA LEU A 118 12.60 15.01 -3.47
C LEU A 118 13.21 14.28 -4.66
N THR A 119 13.43 12.98 -4.50
CA THR A 119 14.01 12.10 -5.51
C THR A 119 13.13 10.89 -5.74
N HIS A 120 13.45 10.07 -6.75
CA HIS A 120 12.79 8.78 -6.95
C HIS A 120 12.86 7.89 -5.71
N SER A 121 14.01 7.82 -5.04
CA SER A 121 14.19 7.02 -3.83
C SER A 121 13.26 7.46 -2.71
N ASP A 122 13.01 8.77 -2.59
CA ASP A 122 12.06 9.32 -1.63
C ASP A 122 10.62 8.93 -1.95
N MET A 123 10.24 8.98 -3.22
CA MET A 123 8.91 8.57 -3.67
C MET A 123 8.72 7.07 -3.45
N THR A 124 9.71 6.25 -3.81
CA THR A 124 9.68 4.80 -3.56
C THR A 124 9.57 4.50 -2.07
N ALA A 125 10.34 5.17 -1.22
CA ALA A 125 10.24 4.97 0.22
C ALA A 125 8.88 5.40 0.78
N PHE A 126 8.35 6.53 0.32
CA PHE A 126 7.03 7.03 0.69
C PHE A 126 5.91 6.07 0.29
N PHE A 127 5.92 5.58 -0.96
CA PHE A 127 4.94 4.62 -1.44
C PHE A 127 5.08 3.27 -0.73
N ARG A 128 6.30 2.77 -0.51
CA ARG A 128 6.49 1.55 0.28
C ARG A 128 5.87 1.68 1.68
N ALA A 129 6.16 2.77 2.39
CA ALA A 129 5.62 2.99 3.72
C ALA A 129 4.08 3.10 3.74
N THR A 130 3.47 3.65 2.67
CA THR A 130 2.01 3.86 2.61
C THR A 130 1.26 2.64 2.08
N SER A 131 1.82 1.96 1.07
CA SER A 131 1.19 0.84 0.37
C SER A 131 1.41 -0.50 1.07
N GLU A 132 2.50 -0.68 1.82
CA GLU A 132 2.78 -1.96 2.48
C GLU A 132 1.65 -2.38 3.41
N LEU A 133 1.20 -1.48 4.28
CA LEU A 133 0.13 -1.81 5.22
C LEU A 133 -1.23 -1.98 4.50
N GLN A 134 -1.48 -1.24 3.41
CA GLN A 134 -2.66 -1.46 2.57
C GLN A 134 -2.67 -2.87 1.95
N ILE A 135 -1.54 -3.32 1.42
CA ILE A 135 -1.39 -4.66 0.83
C ILE A 135 -1.61 -5.74 1.89
N LEU A 136 -1.06 -5.56 3.10
CA LEU A 136 -1.25 -6.51 4.20
C LEU A 136 -2.72 -6.60 4.63
N VAL A 137 -3.39 -5.46 4.75
CA VAL A 137 -4.82 -5.41 5.06
C VAL A 137 -5.64 -6.09 3.95
N GLU A 138 -5.36 -5.81 2.68
CA GLU A 138 -6.04 -6.45 1.55
C GLU A 138 -5.83 -7.97 1.54
N ASN A 139 -4.62 -8.44 1.88
CA ASN A 139 -4.35 -9.87 2.05
C ASN A 139 -5.24 -10.50 3.13
N ILE A 140 -5.44 -9.81 4.26
CA ILE A 140 -6.38 -10.27 5.29
C ILE A 140 -7.80 -10.32 4.75
N GLU A 141 -8.29 -9.28 4.05
CA GLU A 141 -9.64 -9.31 3.45
C GLU A 141 -9.80 -10.51 2.49
N LEU A 142 -8.77 -10.80 1.68
CA LEU A 142 -8.77 -11.95 0.76
C LEU A 142 -8.79 -13.29 1.50
N MET A 143 -7.99 -13.46 2.55
CA MET A 143 -8.00 -14.68 3.38
C MET A 143 -9.37 -14.89 4.03
N LEU A 144 -10.00 -13.84 4.56
CA LEU A 144 -11.34 -13.93 5.14
C LEU A 144 -12.38 -14.36 4.10
N ARG A 145 -12.31 -13.83 2.88
CA ARG A 145 -13.17 -14.26 1.77
C ARG A 145 -12.93 -15.72 1.39
N GLU A 146 -11.67 -16.18 1.34
CA GLU A 146 -11.36 -17.58 1.10
C GLU A 146 -12.00 -18.49 2.15
N TYR A 147 -11.97 -18.11 3.43
CA TYR A 147 -12.68 -18.84 4.50
C TYR A 147 -14.20 -18.85 4.25
N ILE A 148 -14.80 -17.70 3.94
CA ILE A 148 -16.25 -17.58 3.69
C ILE A 148 -16.66 -18.44 2.49
N GLU A 149 -15.91 -18.40 1.38
CA GLU A 149 -16.19 -19.17 0.17
C GLU A 149 -15.94 -20.66 0.35
N THR A 150 -15.02 -21.04 1.23
CA THR A 150 -14.79 -22.45 1.57
C THR A 150 -15.95 -23.02 2.40
N VAL A 151 -16.46 -22.25 3.35
CA VAL A 151 -17.58 -22.65 4.22
C VAL A 151 -18.93 -22.56 3.49
N PHE A 152 -19.08 -21.56 2.61
CA PHE A 152 -20.30 -21.27 1.85
C PHE A 152 -19.97 -21.21 0.33
N PRO A 153 -19.80 -22.38 -0.31
CA PRO A 153 -19.28 -22.46 -1.68
C PRO A 153 -20.27 -22.00 -2.76
N ASP A 154 -21.55 -22.21 -2.53
CA ASP A 154 -22.61 -21.82 -3.46
C ASP A 154 -23.28 -20.48 -3.07
N GLU A 155 -23.93 -19.85 -4.04
CA GLU A 155 -24.57 -18.54 -3.83
C GLU A 155 -25.71 -18.60 -2.81
N ALA A 156 -26.47 -19.70 -2.77
CA ALA A 156 -27.61 -19.83 -1.86
C ALA A 156 -27.15 -19.93 -0.40
N SER A 157 -26.09 -20.70 -0.13
CA SER A 157 -25.52 -20.79 1.22
C SER A 157 -24.90 -19.47 1.68
N ARG A 158 -24.25 -18.70 0.78
CA ARG A 158 -23.78 -17.34 1.10
C ARG A 158 -24.93 -16.38 1.40
N ILE A 159 -25.98 -16.38 0.59
CA ILE A 159 -27.18 -15.55 0.84
C ILE A 159 -27.76 -15.90 2.21
N GLN A 160 -27.90 -17.18 2.52
CA GLN A 160 -28.43 -17.62 3.81
C GLN A 160 -27.55 -17.15 4.98
N ALA A 161 -26.22 -17.28 4.87
CA ALA A 161 -25.28 -16.83 5.89
C ALA A 161 -25.35 -15.31 6.13
N ILE A 162 -25.50 -14.54 5.05
CA ILE A 162 -25.69 -13.08 5.11
C ILE A 162 -27.04 -12.74 5.74
N MET A 163 -28.11 -13.42 5.36
CA MET A 163 -29.47 -13.18 5.88
C MET A 163 -29.53 -13.39 7.39
N VAL A 164 -28.88 -14.44 7.90
CA VAL A 164 -28.82 -14.75 9.33
C VAL A 164 -28.03 -13.69 10.09
N SER A 165 -26.84 -13.32 9.60
CA SER A 165 -25.90 -12.46 10.33
C SER A 165 -26.14 -10.95 10.16
N LEU A 166 -26.64 -10.51 9.01
CA LEU A 166 -26.78 -9.10 8.64
C LEU A 166 -28.24 -8.69 8.36
N GLY A 167 -29.15 -9.66 8.28
CA GLY A 167 -30.57 -9.46 8.03
C GLY A 167 -30.94 -9.39 6.55
N ALA A 168 -32.25 -9.26 6.32
CA ALA A 168 -32.84 -9.16 4.99
C ALA A 168 -32.91 -7.71 4.49
N ASP A 169 -33.09 -7.57 3.18
CA ASP A 169 -33.40 -6.28 2.56
C ASP A 169 -34.71 -5.71 3.12
N ARG A 170 -34.75 -4.38 3.26
CA ARG A 170 -35.88 -3.68 3.90
C ARG A 170 -37.15 -3.70 3.05
N HIS A 171 -37.01 -3.86 1.74
CA HIS A 171 -38.09 -3.85 0.77
C HIS A 171 -38.39 -5.25 0.23
N ASP A 172 -37.43 -6.18 0.31
CA ASP A 172 -37.58 -7.57 -0.10
C ASP A 172 -36.99 -8.55 0.92
N ALA A 173 -37.85 -9.12 1.77
CA ALA A 173 -37.45 -10.07 2.80
C ALA A 173 -36.87 -11.40 2.26
N THR A 174 -36.90 -11.64 0.94
CA THR A 174 -36.28 -12.81 0.30
C THR A 174 -34.83 -12.59 -0.11
N ARG A 175 -34.33 -11.35 0.02
CA ARG A 175 -32.99 -10.95 -0.40
C ARG A 175 -32.15 -10.50 0.78
N PRO A 176 -30.83 -10.70 0.73
CA PRO A 176 -29.94 -10.22 1.79
C PRO A 176 -29.92 -8.70 1.83
N ALA A 177 -29.74 -8.13 3.03
CA ALA A 177 -29.58 -6.69 3.23
C ALA A 177 -28.43 -6.09 2.40
N ARG A 178 -27.46 -6.93 2.00
CA ARG A 178 -26.42 -6.57 1.06
C ARG A 178 -25.97 -7.80 0.25
N SER A 179 -25.69 -7.63 -1.04
CA SER A 179 -25.10 -8.70 -1.85
C SER A 179 -23.67 -9.02 -1.41
N TYR A 180 -23.26 -10.28 -1.59
CA TYR A 180 -21.94 -10.78 -1.23
C TYR A 180 -20.78 -9.93 -1.81
N GLU A 181 -20.88 -9.54 -3.09
CA GLU A 181 -19.87 -8.74 -3.79
C GLU A 181 -19.63 -7.34 -3.18
N TYR A 182 -20.56 -6.85 -2.35
CA TYR A 182 -20.50 -5.52 -1.74
C TYR A 182 -20.29 -5.56 -0.22
N LEU A 183 -20.02 -6.73 0.37
CA LEU A 183 -19.70 -6.81 1.79
C LEU A 183 -18.41 -6.02 2.07
N GLY A 184 -18.48 -5.13 3.06
CA GLY A 184 -17.29 -4.49 3.59
C GLY A 184 -16.65 -5.34 4.67
N PHE A 185 -15.43 -4.99 5.07
CA PHE A 185 -14.68 -5.73 6.10
C PHE A 185 -15.48 -5.97 7.39
N MET A 186 -16.23 -4.97 7.88
CA MET A 186 -17.08 -5.14 9.06
C MET A 186 -18.22 -6.14 8.86
N ASP A 187 -18.76 -6.21 7.64
CA ASP A 187 -19.84 -7.14 7.29
C ASP A 187 -19.31 -8.57 7.23
N GLU A 188 -18.11 -8.76 6.66
CA GLU A 188 -17.39 -10.04 6.65
C GLU A 188 -17.12 -10.53 8.09
N LEU A 189 -16.64 -9.65 8.98
CA LEU A 189 -16.44 -10.02 10.39
C LEU A 189 -17.73 -10.43 11.08
N LYS A 190 -18.81 -9.66 10.92
CA LYS A 190 -20.11 -9.99 11.49
C LYS A 190 -20.64 -11.32 10.96
N LEU A 191 -20.46 -11.59 9.67
CA LEU A 191 -20.88 -12.85 9.06
C LEU A 191 -20.14 -14.03 9.67
N ILE A 192 -18.81 -13.94 9.80
CA ILE A 192 -17.97 -15.00 10.37
C ILE A 192 -18.29 -15.19 11.86
N THR A 193 -18.39 -14.10 12.63
CA THR A 193 -18.60 -14.15 14.09
C THR A 193 -20.06 -14.21 14.50
N ASP A 194 -21.00 -14.35 13.59
CA ASP A 194 -22.39 -14.64 13.94
C ASP A 194 -22.46 -15.99 14.67
N ASP A 195 -23.35 -16.13 15.66
CA ASP A 195 -23.38 -17.33 16.50
C ASP A 195 -23.78 -18.59 15.72
N ASP A 196 -24.68 -18.47 14.73
CA ASP A 196 -25.12 -19.59 13.90
C ASP A 196 -24.06 -19.95 12.84
N ASN A 197 -23.36 -18.96 12.30
CA ASN A 197 -22.30 -19.20 11.32
C ASN A 197 -21.00 -19.69 11.95
N TRP A 198 -20.65 -19.22 13.17
CA TRP A 198 -19.36 -19.45 13.82
C TRP A 198 -19.03 -20.94 13.97
N GLU A 199 -20.03 -21.79 14.20
CA GLU A 199 -19.86 -23.24 14.34
C GLU A 199 -19.09 -23.86 13.15
N LYS A 200 -19.24 -23.29 11.95
CA LYS A 200 -18.57 -23.76 10.72
C LYS A 200 -17.14 -23.23 10.58
N PHE A 201 -16.81 -22.12 11.24
CA PHE A 201 -15.48 -21.49 11.20
C PHE A 201 -14.58 -21.90 12.36
N GLN A 202 -15.16 -22.36 13.47
CA GLN A 202 -14.45 -22.62 14.72
C GLN A 202 -13.25 -23.57 14.55
N GLY A 203 -13.34 -24.55 13.65
CA GLY A 203 -12.26 -25.51 13.37
C GLY A 203 -10.98 -24.88 12.81
N ALA A 204 -11.05 -23.67 12.24
CA ALA A 204 -9.88 -22.92 11.78
C ALA A 204 -9.65 -21.63 12.55
N LEU A 205 -10.70 -20.93 12.98
CA LEU A 205 -10.60 -19.56 13.49
C LEU A 205 -10.73 -19.45 15.01
N GLU A 206 -10.82 -20.54 15.77
CA GLU A 206 -10.81 -20.45 17.23
C GLU A 206 -9.49 -19.93 17.82
N PRO A 207 -9.55 -19.17 18.94
CA PRO A 207 -10.75 -18.75 19.69
C PRO A 207 -11.45 -17.51 19.10
N LYS A 208 -12.80 -17.45 19.20
CA LYS A 208 -13.66 -16.36 18.64
C LYS A 208 -13.25 -14.96 19.10
N ASP A 209 -13.00 -14.80 20.41
CA ASP A 209 -12.62 -13.51 20.97
C ASP A 209 -11.25 -13.03 20.48
N LEU A 210 -10.30 -13.95 20.28
CA LEU A 210 -8.99 -13.62 19.74
C LEU A 210 -9.11 -13.19 18.27
N PHE A 211 -9.84 -13.96 17.47
CA PHE A 211 -10.15 -13.61 16.08
C PHE A 211 -10.77 -12.21 15.99
N TRP A 212 -11.82 -11.94 16.78
CA TRP A 212 -12.50 -10.66 16.77
C TRP A 212 -11.56 -9.49 17.11
N ASN A 213 -10.75 -9.63 18.16
CA ASN A 213 -9.85 -8.56 18.58
C ASN A 213 -8.77 -8.26 17.54
N LEU A 214 -8.12 -9.30 16.98
CA LEU A 214 -7.11 -9.14 15.92
C LEU A 214 -7.71 -8.48 14.68
N MET A 215 -8.86 -8.97 14.21
CA MET A 215 -9.50 -8.41 13.02
C MET A 215 -10.07 -7.01 13.26
N ASN A 216 -10.60 -6.71 14.45
CA ASN A 216 -11.10 -5.38 14.75
C ASN A 216 -9.97 -4.34 14.81
N GLU A 217 -8.77 -4.73 15.25
CA GLU A 217 -7.59 -3.87 15.14
C GLU A 217 -7.23 -3.57 13.68
N VAL A 218 -7.20 -4.61 12.83
CA VAL A 218 -7.01 -4.47 11.37
C VAL A 218 -8.07 -3.52 10.78
N ARG A 219 -9.34 -3.65 11.17
CA ARG A 219 -10.44 -2.77 10.72
C ARG A 219 -10.19 -1.31 11.07
N VAL A 220 -9.70 -1.02 12.28
CA VAL A 220 -9.38 0.35 12.71
C VAL A 220 -8.26 0.92 11.84
N THR A 221 -7.18 0.18 11.64
CA THR A 221 -6.04 0.61 10.83
C THR A 221 -6.43 0.77 9.35
N ARG A 222 -7.22 -0.14 8.80
CA ARG A 222 -7.80 -0.06 7.45
C ARG A 222 -8.63 1.20 7.24
N ASN A 223 -9.48 1.55 8.21
CA ASN A 223 -10.27 2.77 8.15
C ASN A 223 -9.41 4.03 8.20
N GLN A 224 -8.35 4.03 9.01
CA GLN A 224 -7.39 5.13 9.02
C GLN A 224 -6.72 5.32 7.65
N LEU A 225 -6.25 4.22 7.05
CA LEU A 225 -5.64 4.21 5.72
C LEU A 225 -6.62 4.69 4.63
N ALA A 226 -7.84 4.17 4.62
CA ALA A 226 -8.87 4.53 3.63
C ALA A 226 -9.23 6.02 3.69
N HIS A 227 -9.13 6.64 4.86
CA HIS A 227 -9.39 8.07 5.06
C HIS A 227 -8.13 8.95 5.02
N PHE A 228 -6.96 8.39 4.68
CA PHE A 228 -5.66 9.09 4.69
C PHE A 228 -5.37 9.84 6.00
N ARG A 229 -5.83 9.28 7.14
CA ARG A 229 -5.69 9.91 8.46
C ARG A 229 -4.30 9.64 9.06
N GLY A 230 -3.29 10.34 8.55
CA GLY A 230 -1.92 10.21 9.04
C GLY A 230 -1.28 8.85 8.71
N ARG A 231 0.01 8.71 9.04
CA ARG A 231 0.74 7.44 8.86
C ARG A 231 0.39 6.50 10.01
N PRO A 232 0.13 5.20 9.73
CA PRO A 232 0.03 4.21 10.79
C PRO A 232 1.30 4.19 11.64
N ASP A 233 1.15 4.03 12.94
CA ASP A 233 2.29 3.88 13.84
C ASP A 233 2.85 2.45 13.84
N THR A 234 3.94 2.23 14.57
CA THR A 234 4.60 0.92 14.66
C THR A 234 3.74 -0.14 15.33
N VAL A 235 2.85 0.25 16.25
CA VAL A 235 1.95 -0.68 16.96
C VAL A 235 0.88 -1.17 15.98
N GLN A 236 0.31 -0.27 15.19
CA GLN A 236 -0.68 -0.63 14.17
C GLN A 236 -0.10 -1.54 13.09
N TYR A 237 1.16 -1.33 12.72
CA TYR A 237 1.87 -2.21 11.80
C TYR A 237 2.05 -3.61 12.40
N ASP A 238 2.47 -3.69 13.67
CA ASP A 238 2.64 -4.95 14.40
C ASP A 238 1.33 -5.71 14.57
N GLY A 239 0.22 -5.02 14.85
CA GLY A 239 -1.12 -5.61 14.95
C GLY A 239 -1.59 -6.25 13.63
N VAL A 240 -1.39 -5.57 12.50
CA VAL A 240 -1.73 -6.13 11.18
C VAL A 240 -0.84 -7.33 10.83
N ARG A 241 0.46 -7.28 11.15
CA ARG A 241 1.36 -8.42 10.97
C ARG A 241 0.97 -9.61 11.82
N THR A 242 0.67 -9.38 13.09
CA THR A 242 0.20 -10.41 14.02
C THR A 242 -1.06 -11.09 13.52
N ALA A 243 -2.01 -10.34 12.96
CA ALA A 243 -3.22 -10.88 12.35
C ALA A 243 -2.92 -11.80 11.15
N ILE A 244 -1.98 -11.43 10.28
CA ILE A 244 -1.53 -12.27 9.16
C ILE A 244 -0.88 -13.55 9.66
N ASP A 245 0.12 -13.44 10.52
CA ASP A 245 0.85 -14.60 11.04
C ASP A 245 -0.12 -15.58 11.74
N TRP A 246 -1.11 -15.04 12.45
CA TRP A 246 -2.14 -15.85 13.07
C TRP A 246 -3.03 -16.57 12.04
N LEU A 247 -3.50 -15.88 10.99
CA LEU A 247 -4.31 -16.48 9.92
C LEU A 247 -3.55 -17.51 9.09
N GLU A 248 -2.28 -17.26 8.76
CA GLU A 248 -1.43 -18.18 7.99
C GLU A 248 -1.11 -19.49 8.73
N THR A 249 -1.13 -19.46 10.06
CA THR A 249 -0.90 -20.66 10.89
C THR A 249 -2.17 -21.46 11.17
N ARG A 250 -3.34 -20.99 10.73
CA ARG A 250 -4.60 -21.72 10.91
C ARG A 250 -4.70 -22.91 9.95
N PRO A 251 -5.37 -23.99 10.35
CA PRO A 251 -5.63 -25.08 9.43
C PRO A 251 -6.54 -24.59 8.29
N LYS A 252 -6.22 -24.97 7.05
CA LYS A 252 -7.11 -24.69 5.93
C LYS A 252 -8.42 -25.45 6.13
N LEU A 253 -9.55 -24.75 6.06
CA LEU A 253 -10.85 -25.42 6.04
C LEU A 253 -10.93 -26.27 4.78
N VAL A 254 -11.43 -27.49 4.92
CA VAL A 254 -11.69 -28.38 3.79
C VAL A 254 -13.14 -28.16 3.37
N MET A 255 -13.39 -28.10 2.06
CA MET A 255 -14.76 -27.98 1.56
C MET A 255 -15.62 -29.10 2.15
N PRO A 256 -16.81 -28.82 2.70
CA PRO A 256 -17.69 -29.89 3.15
C PRO A 256 -17.97 -30.79 1.94
N GLU A 257 -17.69 -32.10 2.08
CA GLU A 257 -18.12 -33.08 1.09
C GLU A 257 -19.62 -32.90 0.88
N VAL A 258 -20.03 -32.73 -0.38
CA VAL A 258 -21.44 -32.72 -0.75
C VAL A 258 -22.01 -34.06 -0.29
N VAL A 259 -22.69 -34.07 0.85
CA VAL A 259 -23.44 -35.23 1.30
C VAL A 259 -24.56 -35.40 0.28
N GLU A 260 -24.37 -36.30 -0.68
CA GLU A 260 -25.44 -36.77 -1.55
C GLU A 260 -26.57 -37.27 -0.65
N SER A 261 -27.60 -36.42 -0.54
CA SER A 261 -28.80 -36.71 0.23
C SER A 261 -29.39 -38.00 -0.30
N GLN A 262 -29.70 -38.91 0.61
CA GLN A 262 -30.40 -40.18 0.40
C GLN A 262 -31.74 -39.97 -0.33
N GLN A 263 -31.71 -39.82 -1.64
CA GLN A 263 -32.89 -39.92 -2.52
C GLN A 263 -32.79 -41.09 -3.50
N ASP A 264 -31.63 -41.76 -3.58
CA ASP A 264 -31.41 -42.87 -4.52
C ASP A 264 -31.79 -44.26 -3.97
N THR A 265 -32.24 -44.35 -2.71
CA THR A 265 -32.66 -45.62 -2.10
C THR A 265 -34.12 -46.00 -2.39
N LEU A 266 -34.96 -45.08 -2.84
CA LEU A 266 -36.37 -45.35 -3.18
C LEU A 266 -36.59 -45.81 -4.62
N THR A 267 -35.65 -45.52 -5.54
CA THR A 267 -35.76 -45.92 -6.95
C THR A 267 -35.34 -47.38 -7.19
N LYS A 268 -34.59 -48.00 -6.25
CA LYS A 268 -34.15 -49.40 -6.36
C LYS A 268 -35.11 -50.44 -5.77
N GLN A 269 -36.09 -50.06 -4.95
CA GLN A 269 -37.09 -51.01 -4.43
C GLN A 269 -38.34 -51.15 -5.31
N VAL A 270 -38.72 -50.12 -6.09
CA VAL A 270 -39.89 -50.22 -7.00
C VAL A 270 -39.57 -51.00 -8.28
N GLY A 271 -38.29 -51.17 -8.62
CA GLY A 271 -37.82 -51.92 -9.79
C GLY A 271 -37.75 -53.45 -9.61
N GLN A 272 -37.78 -53.97 -8.38
CA GLN A 272 -37.70 -55.42 -8.12
C GLN A 272 -39.07 -56.10 -7.95
N GLU A 273 -40.15 -55.37 -7.64
CA GLU A 273 -41.49 -55.97 -7.55
C GLU A 273 -42.23 -56.09 -8.91
N LYS A 274 -41.79 -55.39 -9.96
CA LYS A 274 -42.41 -55.50 -11.30
C LYS A 274 -41.83 -56.58 -12.22
N ALA A 275 -40.82 -57.33 -11.77
CA ALA A 275 -40.23 -58.41 -12.56
C ALA A 275 -40.70 -59.83 -12.15
N THR A 276 -41.63 -59.95 -11.19
CA THR A 276 -42.06 -61.27 -10.67
C THR A 276 -43.56 -61.52 -10.76
N ASN A 277 -44.35 -60.72 -11.47
CA ASN A 277 -45.75 -61.10 -11.74
C ASN A 277 -46.27 -60.49 -13.06
N ASN A 278 -46.55 -61.38 -14.02
CA ASN A 278 -47.16 -61.21 -15.35
C ASN A 278 -46.33 -60.59 -16.47
#